data_AF-A0A2M7KLM1-F1
#
_entry.id   AF-A0A2M7KLM1-F1
#
_cell.length_a   1.000
_cell.length_b   1.000
_cell.length_c   1.000
_cell.angle_alpha   90.00
_cell.angle_beta   90.00
_cell.angle_gamma   90.00
#
_symmetry.space_group_name_H-M   'P 1'
#
loop_
_entity.id
_entity.type
_entity.pdbx_description
1 polymer ?
#
loop_
_entity_poly.entity_id
_entity_poly.type
_entity_poly.pdbx_seq_one_letter_code
_entity_poly.pdbx_strand_id
1 'polypeptide(L)'
;MSAGQTLHNGIRLSRPWPPQTGELTREPLATPPYLQKPPAVIPIDTGRQLFVDDFLIEETTLKRTYHLAEYQPANPVLKPDKPWETKTESGGQPAPTAMVFSDGVWYDPQDHLFKLWYMAGYCDGTAYATSKDGVHWEKPTLDGVAGTNLVHISRRDSGTVWLDQEETDAARRYKLFLYDSRGGMSIHFSPDGIHWTEAGRTGPTGDRSTVHYDAFRKVWVYNIREYLPKTVGRCRRYWENPDVLAGAKWAAGEPPMWVGADEADPRRDDLKTPCELYNLDCVSYESLTLGLFTIWRGQPKDRAKPNEVCLGYSRDGFHWYRPDRRAFVPVSEKPGDWNWGNVQSAGGCCLVVGDKLYFYVSGRTGVPGKGTTGSGTSSTGLAILRRDGFASMAAGNTAGTLTTRPVRFTGDHLFVNAVVKGELCAEVIGGDGKVVEPFTRANCKPIRGDSTIKQVQWKGANDLSSLPHKTVKFRFHLTDGQLYSFWVSPEASGASHGYVAAGGPGFTGPTDTVGRQTESAQATSR
;
A
#
# COMPACT_ATOMS: atom_id res chain seq x y z
N MET A 1 14.12 8.74 -18.47
CA MET A 1 12.88 9.45 -18.11
C MET A 1 12.02 9.60 -19.37
N SER A 2 10.76 9.21 -19.31
CA SER A 2 9.87 9.11 -20.48
C SER A 2 8.71 10.11 -20.35
N ALA A 3 9.02 11.40 -20.23
CA ALA A 3 8.00 12.44 -20.23
C ALA A 3 7.09 12.32 -21.47
N GLY A 4 5.77 12.36 -21.29
CA GLY A 4 4.80 12.06 -22.36
C GLY A 4 4.55 10.58 -22.64
N GLN A 5 5.09 9.64 -21.85
CA GLN A 5 4.70 8.23 -21.83
C GLN A 5 3.22 8.09 -21.50
N THR A 6 2.56 7.14 -22.15
CA THR A 6 1.22 6.68 -21.80
C THR A 6 1.35 5.47 -20.88
N LEU A 7 0.73 5.52 -19.71
CA LEU A 7 0.71 4.45 -18.71
C LEU A 7 -0.31 3.36 -19.08
N HIS A 8 -0.33 2.26 -18.33
CA HIS A 8 -1.24 1.11 -18.50
C HIS A 8 -2.72 1.51 -18.51
N ASN A 9 -3.08 2.54 -17.74
CA ASN A 9 -4.44 3.07 -17.61
C ASN A 9 -4.74 4.22 -18.60
N GLY A 10 -3.88 4.46 -19.59
CA GLY A 10 -4.07 5.46 -20.64
C GLY A 10 -3.69 6.89 -20.23
N ILE A 11 -3.30 7.13 -18.97
CA ILE A 11 -2.82 8.45 -18.54
C ILE A 11 -1.54 8.78 -19.29
N ARG A 12 -1.48 9.99 -19.86
CA ARG A 12 -0.27 10.52 -20.50
C ARG A 12 0.46 11.43 -19.52
N LEU A 13 1.68 11.06 -19.15
CA LEU A 13 2.51 11.86 -18.24
C LEU A 13 2.83 13.24 -18.81
N SER A 14 2.95 14.25 -17.94
CA SER A 14 3.27 15.62 -18.34
C SER A 14 4.69 15.74 -18.94
N ARG A 15 4.97 16.90 -19.53
CA ARG A 15 6.32 17.33 -19.92
C ARG A 15 6.58 18.70 -19.30
N PRO A 16 7.64 18.88 -18.47
CA PRO A 16 8.58 17.85 -18.00
C PRO A 16 7.93 16.82 -17.03
N TRP A 17 8.68 15.74 -16.74
CA TRP A 17 8.37 14.77 -15.70
C TRP A 17 9.63 14.46 -14.87
N PRO A 18 9.54 14.35 -13.53
CA PRO A 18 8.37 14.63 -12.70
C PRO A 18 7.92 16.11 -12.82
N PRO A 19 6.65 16.43 -12.55
CA PRO A 19 6.18 17.82 -12.53
C PRO A 19 6.99 18.64 -11.52
N GLN A 20 7.36 19.86 -11.89
CA GLN A 20 7.89 20.81 -10.91
C GLN A 20 6.73 21.33 -10.07
N THR A 21 6.70 20.96 -8.80
CA THR A 21 5.79 21.54 -7.82
C THR A 21 6.41 22.82 -7.27
N GLY A 22 5.57 23.82 -7.03
CA GLY A 22 5.99 25.06 -6.36
C GLY A 22 6.26 24.83 -4.88
N GLU A 23 6.25 25.92 -4.11
CA GLU A 23 6.32 25.82 -2.65
C GLU A 23 5.11 25.04 -2.10
N LEU A 24 5.38 24.09 -1.20
CA LEU A 24 4.32 23.35 -0.53
C LEU A 24 3.62 24.25 0.49
N THR A 25 2.30 24.37 0.35
CA THR A 25 1.42 25.08 1.30
C THR A 25 0.58 24.08 2.09
N ARG A 26 -0.18 24.58 3.07
CA ARG A 26 -1.13 23.75 3.83
C ARG A 26 -2.51 23.63 3.15
N GLU A 27 -2.70 24.26 1.99
CA GLU A 27 -3.93 24.11 1.24
C GLU A 27 -4.18 22.64 0.89
N PRO A 28 -5.43 22.15 0.94
CA PRO A 28 -5.75 20.81 0.51
C PRO A 28 -5.21 20.50 -0.88
N LEU A 29 -4.66 19.29 -1.06
CA LEU A 29 -4.15 18.85 -2.36
C LEU A 29 -5.20 19.04 -3.46
N ALA A 30 -4.77 19.67 -4.56
CA ALA A 30 -5.60 19.83 -5.73
C ALA A 30 -6.01 18.45 -6.31
N THR A 31 -7.19 18.39 -6.91
CA THR A 31 -7.64 17.20 -7.65
C THR A 31 -6.58 16.78 -8.66
N PRO A 32 -6.10 15.51 -8.67
CA PRO A 32 -5.11 15.05 -9.62
C PRO A 32 -5.46 15.36 -11.08
N PRO A 33 -4.48 15.72 -11.94
CA PRO A 33 -4.74 16.08 -13.34
C PRO A 33 -5.49 14.98 -14.11
N TYR A 34 -5.21 13.71 -13.81
CA TYR A 34 -5.87 12.57 -14.44
C TYR A 34 -7.34 12.40 -14.04
N LEU A 35 -7.81 13.01 -12.94
CA LEU A 35 -9.24 13.04 -12.59
C LEU A 35 -9.95 14.23 -13.23
N GLN A 36 -9.24 15.34 -13.45
CA GLN A 36 -9.78 16.51 -14.16
C GLN A 36 -9.93 16.23 -15.67
N LYS A 37 -8.92 15.59 -16.26
CA LYS A 37 -8.88 15.23 -17.68
C LYS A 37 -8.44 13.77 -17.87
N PRO A 38 -9.31 12.80 -17.53
CA PRO A 38 -9.01 11.40 -17.73
C PRO A 38 -8.94 11.04 -19.22
N PRO A 39 -8.32 9.91 -19.58
CA PRO A 39 -8.33 9.39 -20.94
C PRO A 39 -9.76 9.21 -21.47
N ALA A 40 -9.96 9.46 -22.77
CA ALA A 40 -11.28 9.31 -23.40
C ALA A 40 -11.76 7.84 -23.39
N VAL A 41 -10.83 6.89 -23.47
CA VAL A 41 -11.06 5.46 -23.29
C VAL A 41 -9.98 4.92 -22.37
N ILE A 42 -10.37 4.22 -21.31
CA ILE A 42 -9.48 3.72 -20.27
C ILE A 42 -9.18 2.23 -20.53
N PRO A 43 -7.91 1.84 -20.80
CA PRO A 43 -7.52 0.45 -20.76
C PRO A 43 -7.61 -0.10 -19.32
N ILE A 44 -8.21 -1.27 -19.16
CA ILE A 44 -8.42 -1.92 -17.85
C ILE A 44 -7.82 -3.33 -17.78
N ASP A 45 -6.81 -3.61 -18.61
CA ASP A 45 -6.13 -4.91 -18.68
C ASP A 45 -5.25 -5.21 -17.46
N THR A 46 -4.91 -4.19 -16.67
CA THR A 46 -4.03 -4.35 -15.50
C THR A 46 -4.84 -4.24 -14.21
N GLY A 47 -4.99 -5.38 -13.54
CA GLY A 47 -5.46 -5.48 -12.18
C GLY A 47 -6.95 -5.22 -11.98
N ARG A 48 -7.34 -5.37 -10.72
CA ARG A 48 -8.67 -5.02 -10.22
C ARG A 48 -8.88 -3.52 -10.27
N GLN A 49 -10.02 -3.11 -10.82
CA GLN A 49 -10.41 -1.71 -10.96
C GLN A 49 -11.16 -1.25 -9.71
N LEU A 50 -10.53 -0.38 -8.93
CA LEU A 50 -11.00 0.06 -7.61
C LEU A 50 -11.83 1.35 -7.68
N PHE A 51 -12.86 1.47 -6.82
CA PHE A 51 -13.74 2.64 -6.73
C PHE A 51 -13.28 3.70 -5.71
N VAL A 52 -11.96 3.82 -5.49
CA VAL A 52 -11.36 4.77 -4.54
C VAL A 52 -11.41 6.23 -5.01
N ASP A 53 -11.73 6.46 -6.29
CA ASP A 53 -11.88 7.76 -6.93
C ASP A 53 -12.91 7.71 -8.08
N ASP A 54 -13.10 8.82 -8.79
CA ASP A 54 -14.02 8.94 -9.93
C ASP A 54 -13.35 8.65 -11.29
N PHE A 55 -12.13 8.11 -11.32
CA PHE A 55 -11.39 7.90 -12.57
C PHE A 55 -12.14 6.98 -13.54
N LEU A 56 -12.84 5.99 -13.00
CA LEU A 56 -13.57 4.98 -13.78
C LEU A 56 -15.07 5.28 -13.90
N ILE A 57 -15.60 6.23 -13.13
CA ILE A 57 -17.04 6.44 -13.01
C ILE A 57 -17.46 7.58 -13.95
N GLU A 58 -18.46 7.31 -14.78
CA GLU A 58 -19.13 8.34 -15.57
C GLU A 58 -20.37 8.86 -14.84
N GLU A 59 -21.20 7.95 -14.34
CA GLU A 59 -22.44 8.27 -13.65
C GLU A 59 -22.75 7.19 -12.61
N THR A 60 -23.27 7.61 -11.45
CA THR A 60 -23.74 6.65 -10.44
C THR A 60 -24.82 7.24 -9.52
N THR A 61 -25.76 6.38 -9.13
CA THR A 61 -26.67 6.63 -7.99
C THR A 61 -26.26 5.87 -6.73
N LEU A 62 -25.20 5.06 -6.81
CA LEU A 62 -24.65 4.34 -5.67
C LEU A 62 -23.88 5.31 -4.76
N LYS A 63 -23.91 5.03 -3.46
CA LYS A 63 -23.18 5.83 -2.47
C LYS A 63 -21.80 5.23 -2.22
N ARG A 64 -20.74 6.02 -2.42
CA ARG A 64 -19.38 5.63 -2.03
C ARG A 64 -19.22 5.64 -0.51
N THR A 65 -18.60 4.60 0.03
CA THR A 65 -18.17 4.50 1.44
C THR A 65 -16.72 4.06 1.50
N TYR A 66 -15.90 4.74 2.31
CA TYR A 66 -14.51 4.36 2.58
C TYR A 66 -14.43 3.57 3.89
N HIS A 67 -13.62 2.52 3.90
CA HIS A 67 -13.50 1.60 5.02
C HIS A 67 -12.11 1.67 5.65
N LEU A 68 -12.04 1.41 6.95
CA LEU A 68 -10.80 1.40 7.73
C LEU A 68 -10.39 -0.05 8.02
N ALA A 69 -9.10 -0.29 8.22
CA ALA A 69 -8.63 -1.60 8.65
C ALA A 69 -8.93 -1.81 10.13
N GLU A 70 -9.09 -3.08 10.52
CA GLU A 70 -9.31 -3.48 11.90
C GLU A 70 -8.05 -4.15 12.45
N TYR A 71 -7.67 -3.80 13.67
CA TYR A 71 -6.55 -4.48 14.33
C TYR A 71 -6.89 -5.94 14.57
N GLN A 72 -5.93 -6.81 14.27
CA GLN A 72 -6.01 -8.23 14.63
C GLN A 72 -6.08 -8.36 16.17
N PRO A 73 -6.99 -9.18 16.74
CA PRO A 73 -7.22 -9.24 18.18
C PRO A 73 -6.06 -9.73 19.06
N ALA A 74 -5.20 -10.59 18.54
CA ALA A 74 -3.99 -11.10 19.20
C ALA A 74 -2.80 -10.12 19.14
N ASN A 75 -2.99 -8.89 18.66
CA ASN A 75 -1.93 -7.91 18.60
C ASN A 75 -1.29 -7.61 19.97
N PRO A 76 0.01 -7.27 19.99
CA PRO A 76 0.91 -7.25 18.84
C PRO A 76 1.38 -8.67 18.46
N VAL A 77 1.53 -8.91 17.14
CA VAL A 77 1.94 -10.20 16.55
C VAL A 77 3.44 -10.49 16.66
N LEU A 78 4.27 -9.47 16.90
CA LEU A 78 5.69 -9.62 17.25
C LEU A 78 6.03 -8.71 18.43
N LYS A 79 6.64 -9.28 19.47
CA LYS A 79 7.07 -8.57 20.68
C LYS A 79 8.59 -8.71 20.87
N PRO A 80 9.24 -7.78 21.59
CA PRO A 80 10.61 -7.97 22.02
C PRO A 80 10.67 -9.03 23.13
N ASP A 81 11.16 -10.22 22.78
CA ASP A 81 11.27 -11.39 23.66
C ASP A 81 12.68 -12.01 23.66
N LYS A 82 13.64 -11.40 22.93
CA LYS A 82 15.03 -11.86 22.83
C LYS A 82 16.01 -10.90 23.50
N PRO A 83 17.17 -11.38 24.01
CA PRO A 83 18.12 -10.55 24.73
C PRO A 83 18.62 -9.31 23.96
N TRP A 84 18.88 -9.43 22.67
CA TRP A 84 19.36 -8.34 21.80
C TRP A 84 18.28 -7.28 21.50
N GLU A 85 17.03 -7.50 21.91
CA GLU A 85 15.93 -6.56 21.68
C GLU A 85 15.69 -5.62 22.87
N THR A 86 16.33 -5.88 24.02
CA THR A 86 15.86 -5.35 25.33
C THR A 86 16.74 -4.26 25.94
N LYS A 87 18.04 -4.22 25.63
CA LYS A 87 19.01 -3.34 26.30
C LYS A 87 19.20 -1.99 25.57
N THR A 88 18.09 -1.31 25.30
CA THR A 88 18.09 -0.03 24.58
C THR A 88 17.17 0.98 25.25
N GLU A 89 17.38 2.27 24.96
CA GLU A 89 16.62 3.37 25.58
C GLU A 89 16.05 4.34 24.55
N SER A 90 14.95 5.00 24.92
CA SER A 90 14.32 6.08 24.17
C SER A 90 13.79 7.13 25.15
N GLY A 91 14.22 8.38 25.01
CA GLY A 91 13.84 9.46 25.93
C GLY A 91 14.29 9.22 27.38
N GLY A 92 15.46 8.58 27.56
CA GLY A 92 16.02 8.23 28.88
C GLY A 92 15.21 7.18 29.63
N GLN A 93 14.42 6.36 28.91
CA GLN A 93 13.64 5.26 29.48
C GLN A 93 13.92 3.96 28.71
N PRO A 94 13.80 2.78 29.34
CA PRO A 94 13.90 1.50 28.64
C PRO A 94 12.96 1.44 27.44
N ALA A 95 13.49 0.96 26.31
CA ALA A 95 12.75 0.80 25.06
C ALA A 95 13.03 -0.55 24.38
N PRO A 96 12.58 -1.68 24.96
CA PRO A 96 12.65 -2.96 24.29
C PRO A 96 11.94 -2.89 22.94
N THR A 97 12.56 -3.36 21.86
CA THR A 97 12.09 -3.08 20.50
C THR A 97 12.18 -4.30 19.60
N ALA A 98 11.03 -4.68 19.04
CA ALA A 98 10.89 -5.59 17.91
C ALA A 98 9.75 -5.08 17.02
N MET A 99 10.02 -4.07 16.17
CA MET A 99 8.98 -3.38 15.41
C MET A 99 9.33 -3.20 13.92
N VAL A 100 8.31 -3.27 13.06
CA VAL A 100 8.41 -2.79 11.68
C VAL A 100 8.37 -1.28 11.63
N PHE A 101 9.31 -0.65 10.93
CA PHE A 101 9.45 0.80 10.88
C PHE A 101 9.84 1.23 9.46
N SER A 102 8.97 0.94 8.51
CA SER A 102 9.22 0.85 7.07
C SER A 102 10.08 -0.31 6.58
N ASP A 103 10.77 -1.06 7.46
CA ASP A 103 11.67 -2.18 7.07
C ASP A 103 11.06 -3.09 6.01
N GLY A 104 10.24 -4.09 6.32
CA GLY A 104 9.54 -4.79 5.24
C GLY A 104 8.90 -6.06 5.71
N VAL A 105 7.72 -6.32 5.16
CA VAL A 105 7.03 -7.60 5.34
C VAL A 105 6.60 -8.07 3.97
N TRP A 106 7.13 -9.21 3.54
CA TRP A 106 6.96 -9.72 2.19
C TRP A 106 6.57 -11.19 2.25
N TYR A 107 5.75 -11.65 1.30
CA TYR A 107 5.63 -13.08 1.06
C TYR A 107 6.61 -13.45 -0.05
N ASP A 108 7.47 -14.41 0.24
CA ASP A 108 8.42 -14.93 -0.71
C ASP A 108 7.85 -16.16 -1.43
N PRO A 109 7.55 -16.05 -2.74
CA PRO A 109 7.00 -17.19 -3.48
C PRO A 109 8.01 -18.32 -3.71
N GLN A 110 9.32 -18.09 -3.56
CA GLN A 110 10.34 -19.14 -3.68
C GLN A 110 10.43 -19.97 -2.40
N ASP A 111 10.32 -19.32 -1.25
CA ASP A 111 10.46 -19.98 0.06
C ASP A 111 9.11 -20.40 0.65
N HIS A 112 8.00 -19.93 0.07
CA HIS A 112 6.64 -20.10 0.56
C HIS A 112 6.43 -19.59 2.00
N LEU A 113 7.11 -18.50 2.35
CA LEU A 113 7.09 -17.92 3.70
C LEU A 113 6.78 -16.43 3.67
N PHE A 114 6.07 -15.98 4.71
CA PHE A 114 6.13 -14.58 5.11
C PHE A 114 7.49 -14.31 5.74
N LYS A 115 8.13 -13.22 5.31
CA LYS A 115 9.43 -12.75 5.78
C LYS A 115 9.29 -11.34 6.31
N LEU A 116 9.88 -11.08 7.47
CA LEU A 116 9.80 -9.81 8.17
C LEU A 116 11.18 -9.37 8.62
N TRP A 117 11.55 -8.17 8.19
CA TRP A 117 12.71 -7.46 8.69
C TRP A 117 12.22 -6.38 9.64
N TYR A 118 12.90 -6.26 10.78
CA TYR A 118 12.43 -5.39 11.85
C TYR A 118 13.60 -4.79 12.63
N MET A 119 13.33 -3.64 13.25
CA MET A 119 14.26 -3.03 14.19
C MET A 119 14.30 -3.86 15.47
N ALA A 120 15.46 -4.42 15.79
CA ALA A 120 15.73 -5.14 17.03
C ALA A 120 16.62 -4.29 17.93
N GLY A 121 16.10 -3.92 19.11
CA GLY A 121 16.69 -2.87 19.94
C GLY A 121 16.48 -1.49 19.31
N TYR A 122 16.11 -0.50 20.15
CA TYR A 122 15.76 0.83 19.66
C TYR A 122 16.96 1.50 18.98
N CYS A 123 16.87 1.67 17.65
CA CYS A 123 17.94 2.20 16.78
C CYS A 123 19.24 1.37 16.76
N ASP A 124 19.20 0.10 17.16
CA ASP A 124 20.41 -0.73 17.32
C ASP A 124 20.72 -1.54 16.05
N GLY A 125 19.91 -2.56 15.75
CA GLY A 125 20.12 -3.41 14.57
C GLY A 125 18.84 -3.78 13.82
N THR A 126 19.03 -4.50 12.70
CA THR A 126 17.95 -5.14 11.94
C THR A 126 18.00 -6.64 12.18
N ALA A 127 16.85 -7.21 12.52
CA ALA A 127 16.66 -8.64 12.69
C ALA A 127 15.63 -9.19 11.70
N TYR A 128 15.57 -10.51 11.61
CA TYR A 128 14.75 -11.23 10.65
C TYR A 128 13.84 -12.25 11.33
N ALA A 129 12.60 -12.37 10.86
CA ALA A 129 11.63 -13.36 11.31
C ALA A 129 10.86 -13.95 10.13
N THR A 130 10.36 -15.18 10.30
CA THR A 130 9.55 -15.89 9.30
C THR A 130 8.22 -16.30 9.87
N SER A 131 7.23 -16.47 9.00
CA SER A 131 5.92 -16.99 9.36
C SER A 131 5.32 -17.80 8.21
N LYS A 132 4.50 -18.80 8.56
CA LYS A 132 3.70 -19.56 7.59
C LYS A 132 2.31 -18.98 7.37
N ASP A 133 1.79 -18.22 8.32
CA ASP A 133 0.43 -17.67 8.31
C ASP A 133 0.37 -16.13 8.38
N GLY A 134 1.51 -15.47 8.59
CA GLY A 134 1.62 -14.03 8.77
C GLY A 134 1.23 -13.54 10.16
N VAL A 135 0.78 -14.40 11.06
CA VAL A 135 0.31 -14.04 12.41
C VAL A 135 1.29 -14.52 13.47
N HIS A 136 1.77 -15.76 13.36
CA HIS A 136 2.73 -16.35 14.29
C HIS A 136 4.13 -16.31 13.70
N TRP A 137 5.04 -15.63 14.39
CA TRP A 137 6.38 -15.35 13.90
C TRP A 137 7.44 -16.16 14.64
N GLU A 138 8.31 -16.80 13.86
CA GLU A 138 9.51 -17.49 14.32
C GLU A 138 10.72 -16.57 14.13
N LYS A 139 11.56 -16.47 15.15
CA LYS A 139 12.84 -15.73 15.12
C LYS A 139 13.98 -16.75 15.02
N PRO A 140 14.38 -17.17 13.81
CA PRO A 140 15.35 -18.25 13.63
C PRO A 140 16.74 -17.83 14.11
N THR A 141 17.54 -18.77 14.61
CA THR A 141 18.97 -18.54 14.77
C THR A 141 19.65 -18.57 13.40
N LEU A 142 20.40 -17.50 13.09
CA LEU A 142 21.11 -17.32 11.83
C LEU A 142 22.63 -17.46 12.06
N ASP A 143 23.37 -17.57 10.96
CA ASP A 143 24.83 -17.76 10.91
C ASP A 143 25.63 -16.45 10.97
N GLY A 144 25.01 -15.29 10.73
CA GLY A 144 25.68 -13.98 10.81
C GLY A 144 26.16 -13.60 12.21
N VAL A 145 25.25 -13.57 13.19
CA VAL A 145 25.57 -13.26 14.59
C VAL A 145 25.14 -14.41 15.48
N ALA A 146 26.13 -15.11 16.03
CA ALA A 146 25.95 -16.37 16.75
C ALA A 146 24.81 -16.32 17.78
N GLY A 147 23.86 -17.24 17.66
CA GLY A 147 22.73 -17.38 18.59
C GLY A 147 21.62 -16.34 18.44
N THR A 148 21.65 -15.51 17.39
CA THR A 148 20.66 -14.44 17.17
C THR A 148 20.01 -14.53 15.79
N ASN A 149 19.01 -13.70 15.55
CA ASN A 149 18.38 -13.48 14.24
C ASN A 149 18.77 -12.12 13.62
N LEU A 150 19.88 -11.52 14.07
CA LEU A 150 20.36 -10.24 13.55
C LEU A 150 20.97 -10.43 12.16
N VAL A 151 20.53 -9.60 11.21
CA VAL A 151 21.03 -9.59 9.82
C VAL A 151 21.82 -8.32 9.50
N HIS A 152 21.72 -7.30 10.35
CA HIS A 152 22.55 -6.09 10.25
C HIS A 152 22.73 -5.46 11.64
N ILE A 153 23.97 -5.30 12.10
CA ILE A 153 24.29 -4.89 13.48
C ILE A 153 24.71 -3.42 13.63
N SER A 154 24.87 -2.69 12.53
CA SER A 154 25.25 -1.28 12.62
C SER A 154 24.07 -0.45 13.09
N ARG A 155 24.35 0.48 14.01
CA ARG A 155 23.40 1.50 14.48
C ARG A 155 22.65 2.12 13.31
N ARG A 156 21.33 2.19 13.44
CA ARG A 156 20.41 2.63 12.39
C ARG A 156 19.31 3.51 12.95
N ASP A 157 18.58 4.20 12.07
CA ASP A 157 17.27 4.77 12.42
C ASP A 157 16.19 4.07 11.59
N SER A 158 15.80 4.64 10.46
CA SER A 158 14.83 4.05 9.54
C SER A 158 15.47 3.11 8.54
N GLY A 159 14.70 2.12 8.10
CA GLY A 159 15.09 1.18 7.07
C GLY A 159 13.94 0.89 6.11
N THR A 160 14.28 0.44 4.90
CA THR A 160 13.35 -0.20 3.97
C THR A 160 14.06 -1.38 3.32
N VAL A 161 13.41 -2.54 3.36
CA VAL A 161 13.74 -3.80 2.73
C VAL A 161 12.72 -4.03 1.63
N TRP A 162 13.22 -4.27 0.43
CA TRP A 162 12.42 -4.58 -0.74
C TRP A 162 12.80 -5.95 -1.27
N LEU A 163 11.80 -6.81 -1.47
CA LEU A 163 11.95 -8.02 -2.27
C LEU A 163 11.63 -7.65 -3.73
N ASP A 164 12.67 -7.57 -4.54
CA ASP A 164 12.53 -7.28 -5.97
C ASP A 164 12.34 -8.58 -6.75
N GLN A 165 11.08 -8.92 -7.01
CA GLN A 165 10.73 -10.12 -7.77
C GLN A 165 10.98 -9.97 -9.28
N GLU A 166 11.35 -8.78 -9.76
CA GLU A 166 11.71 -8.52 -11.16
C GLU A 166 13.23 -8.44 -11.36
N GLU A 167 14.02 -8.56 -10.29
CA GLU A 167 15.48 -8.54 -10.37
C GLU A 167 16.02 -9.78 -11.10
N THR A 168 16.95 -9.54 -12.02
CA THR A 168 17.58 -10.60 -12.82
C THR A 168 18.93 -11.03 -12.26
N ASP A 169 19.61 -10.15 -11.53
CA ASP A 169 20.80 -10.49 -10.77
C ASP A 169 20.40 -11.05 -9.40
N ALA A 170 20.53 -12.36 -9.23
CA ALA A 170 20.19 -13.04 -7.98
C ALA A 170 20.89 -12.45 -6.75
N ALA A 171 22.08 -11.85 -6.89
CA ALA A 171 22.78 -11.20 -5.77
C ALA A 171 22.10 -9.90 -5.30
N ARG A 172 21.21 -9.33 -6.12
CA ARG A 172 20.50 -8.06 -5.89
C ARG A 172 19.00 -8.24 -5.60
N ARG A 173 18.56 -9.49 -5.42
CA ARG A 173 17.15 -9.88 -5.24
C ARG A 173 16.49 -9.12 -4.09
N TYR A 174 17.19 -8.99 -2.97
CA TYR A 174 16.77 -8.13 -1.87
C TYR A 174 17.59 -6.86 -1.83
N LYS A 175 16.93 -5.76 -1.50
CA LYS A 175 17.52 -4.43 -1.42
C LYS A 175 17.18 -3.82 -0.08
N LEU A 176 18.20 -3.38 0.66
CA LEU A 176 18.06 -2.75 1.97
C LEU A 176 18.60 -1.32 1.91
N PHE A 177 17.77 -0.37 2.31
CA PHE A 177 18.09 1.04 2.43
C PHE A 177 18.09 1.39 3.92
N LEU A 178 19.24 1.78 4.48
CA LEU A 178 19.34 2.13 5.90
C LEU A 178 19.83 3.56 6.06
N TYR A 179 19.04 4.36 6.78
CA TYR A 179 19.48 5.67 7.24
C TYR A 179 20.35 5.51 8.50
N ASP A 180 21.52 6.13 8.47
CA ASP A 180 22.46 6.22 9.58
C ASP A 180 22.93 7.68 9.78
N SER A 181 23.80 7.94 10.76
CA SER A 181 24.23 9.30 11.11
C SER A 181 25.12 10.00 10.07
N ARG A 182 25.38 9.40 8.91
CA ARG A 182 26.25 9.95 7.85
C ARG A 182 25.50 10.81 6.82
N GLY A 183 24.22 11.15 7.07
CA GLY A 183 23.47 12.13 6.27
C GLY A 183 22.95 11.64 4.91
N GLY A 184 22.92 10.32 4.69
CA GLY A 184 22.45 9.62 3.49
C GLY A 184 22.08 8.19 3.84
N MET A 185 21.37 7.46 2.97
CA MET A 185 21.09 6.03 3.20
C MET A 185 22.22 5.17 2.63
N SER A 186 22.63 4.13 3.37
CA SER A 186 23.37 3.00 2.78
C SER A 186 22.43 2.11 1.99
N ILE A 187 22.91 1.57 0.88
CA ILE A 187 22.20 0.65 0.00
C ILE A 187 22.93 -0.68 0.06
N HIS A 188 22.22 -1.74 0.40
CA HIS A 188 22.76 -3.09 0.49
C HIS A 188 21.97 -4.04 -0.40
N PHE A 189 22.67 -5.01 -0.96
CA PHE A 189 22.10 -6.10 -1.73
C PHE A 189 22.28 -7.43 -1.02
N SER A 190 21.33 -8.34 -1.23
CA SER A 190 21.38 -9.68 -0.69
C SER A 190 20.66 -10.67 -1.61
N PRO A 191 21.18 -11.91 -1.76
CA PRO A 191 20.50 -12.98 -2.47
C PRO A 191 19.39 -13.67 -1.65
N ASP A 192 19.46 -13.62 -0.33
CA ASP A 192 18.59 -14.37 0.59
C ASP A 192 17.87 -13.49 1.63
N GLY A 193 18.22 -12.19 1.69
CA GLY A 193 17.69 -11.23 2.65
C GLY A 193 18.30 -11.37 4.05
N ILE A 194 19.32 -12.20 4.20
CA ILE A 194 20.03 -12.48 5.47
C ILE A 194 21.46 -11.96 5.37
N HIS A 195 22.15 -12.24 4.27
CA HIS A 195 23.53 -11.85 4.02
C HIS A 195 23.60 -10.59 3.16
N TRP A 196 23.89 -9.45 3.80
CA TRP A 196 23.86 -8.14 3.15
C TRP A 196 25.26 -7.63 2.79
N THR A 197 25.41 -7.09 1.58
CA THR A 197 26.63 -6.42 1.12
C THR A 197 26.31 -4.96 0.77
N GLU A 198 27.03 -4.00 1.38
CA GLU A 198 26.90 -2.58 1.03
C GLU A 198 27.36 -2.35 -0.42
N ALA A 199 26.47 -1.83 -1.26
CA ALA A 199 26.68 -1.59 -2.68
C ALA A 199 26.85 -0.11 -3.02
N GLY A 200 26.42 0.80 -2.13
CA GLY A 200 26.55 2.24 -2.34
C GLY A 200 25.80 3.06 -1.32
N ARG A 201 25.77 4.37 -1.54
CA ARG A 201 25.06 5.33 -0.69
C ARG A 201 24.30 6.35 -1.51
N THR A 202 23.23 6.86 -0.93
CA THR A 202 22.45 7.93 -1.54
C THR A 202 23.10 9.30 -1.37
N GLY A 203 22.61 10.27 -2.14
CA GLY A 203 22.77 11.69 -1.84
C GLY A 203 22.15 12.09 -0.49
N PRO A 204 22.31 13.36 -0.09
CA PRO A 204 21.86 13.85 1.21
C PRO A 204 20.37 13.62 1.45
N THR A 205 20.01 13.12 2.63
CA THR A 205 18.62 12.87 3.02
C THR A 205 18.44 12.90 4.54
N GLY A 206 17.19 12.86 5.01
CA GLY A 206 16.85 12.73 6.43
C GLY A 206 16.40 11.32 6.81
N ASP A 207 16.31 11.07 8.13
CA ASP A 207 15.63 9.91 8.69
C ASP A 207 14.19 9.78 8.14
N ARG A 208 13.63 8.58 8.16
CA ARG A 208 12.30 8.28 7.58
C ARG A 208 12.18 8.61 6.09
N SER A 209 13.28 8.70 5.36
CA SER A 209 13.23 8.56 3.90
C SER A 209 13.08 7.09 3.55
N THR A 210 12.31 6.81 2.50
CA THR A 210 11.99 5.44 2.07
C THR A 210 12.24 5.31 0.58
N VAL A 211 12.45 4.08 0.11
CA VAL A 211 12.67 3.79 -1.30
C VAL A 211 11.75 2.65 -1.70
N HIS A 212 11.03 2.81 -2.80
CA HIS A 212 10.14 1.79 -3.34
C HIS A 212 10.30 1.66 -4.84
N TYR A 213 9.84 0.54 -5.40
CA TYR A 213 9.79 0.35 -6.83
C TYR A 213 8.37 0.60 -7.35
N ASP A 214 8.22 1.54 -8.28
CA ASP A 214 6.97 1.76 -9.02
C ASP A 214 6.95 0.81 -10.23
N ALA A 215 6.20 -0.27 -10.10
CA ALA A 215 6.16 -1.32 -11.11
C ALA A 215 5.38 -0.91 -12.38
N PHE A 216 4.51 0.09 -12.32
CA PHE A 216 3.82 0.62 -13.52
C PHE A 216 4.77 1.42 -14.41
N ARG A 217 5.76 2.07 -13.78
CA ARG A 217 6.70 2.97 -14.45
C ARG A 217 8.11 2.38 -14.59
N LYS A 218 8.37 1.25 -13.92
CA LYS A 218 9.65 0.54 -13.90
C LYS A 218 10.80 1.42 -13.42
N VAL A 219 10.57 2.11 -12.30
CA VAL A 219 11.54 3.01 -11.67
C VAL A 219 11.59 2.80 -10.16
N TRP A 220 12.78 2.94 -9.59
CA TRP A 220 12.98 3.17 -8.17
C TRP A 220 12.64 4.61 -7.83
N VAL A 221 11.74 4.80 -6.88
CA VAL A 221 11.33 6.11 -6.37
C VAL A 221 11.91 6.29 -4.98
N TYR A 222 12.73 7.33 -4.85
CA TYR A 222 13.30 7.82 -3.61
C TYR A 222 12.35 8.84 -3.00
N ASN A 223 11.72 8.44 -1.89
CA ASN A 223 10.87 9.30 -1.11
C ASN A 223 11.68 9.98 0.00
N ILE A 224 12.13 11.20 -0.28
CA ILE A 224 13.15 11.89 0.49
C ILE A 224 12.48 12.81 1.51
N ARG A 225 12.77 12.62 2.81
CA ARG A 225 12.27 13.51 3.86
C ARG A 225 12.86 14.91 3.69
N GLU A 226 11.99 15.91 3.82
CA GLU A 226 12.36 17.33 3.95
C GLU A 226 11.64 17.93 5.17
N TYR A 227 12.15 19.06 5.69
CA TYR A 227 11.54 19.79 6.78
C TYR A 227 11.43 21.29 6.49
N LEU A 228 10.20 21.78 6.34
CA LEU A 228 9.88 23.17 6.05
C LEU A 228 9.14 23.80 7.25
N PRO A 229 9.85 24.24 8.31
CA PRO A 229 9.23 24.68 9.58
C PRO A 229 8.35 25.92 9.44
N LYS A 230 8.56 26.73 8.39
CA LYS A 230 7.77 27.94 8.14
C LYS A 230 6.46 27.67 7.39
N THR A 231 6.28 26.47 6.83
CA THR A 231 5.10 26.11 6.03
C THR A 231 4.47 24.80 6.54
N VAL A 232 4.83 23.67 5.92
CA VAL A 232 4.14 22.38 6.07
C VAL A 232 4.80 21.45 7.10
N GLY A 233 5.94 21.81 7.67
CA GLY A 233 6.71 20.95 8.57
C GLY A 233 7.36 19.79 7.83
N ARG A 234 7.27 18.55 8.35
CA ARG A 234 7.80 17.37 7.64
C ARG A 234 7.02 17.11 6.35
N CYS A 235 7.75 17.00 5.24
CA CYS A 235 7.22 16.76 3.91
C CYS A 235 8.17 15.85 3.09
N ARG A 236 7.87 15.70 1.80
CA ARG A 236 8.59 14.81 0.88
C ARG A 236 9.07 15.53 -0.35
N ARG A 237 10.26 15.14 -0.79
CA ARG A 237 10.79 15.35 -2.14
C ARG A 237 10.74 14.05 -2.92
N TYR A 238 10.64 14.18 -4.24
CA TYR A 238 10.53 13.06 -5.18
C TYR A 238 11.81 12.94 -6.00
N TRP A 239 12.32 11.73 -6.15
CA TRP A 239 13.38 11.43 -7.10
C TRP A 239 13.21 10.02 -7.65
N GLU A 240 13.56 9.77 -8.91
CA GLU A 240 13.34 8.48 -9.53
C GLU A 240 14.44 8.08 -10.51
N ASN A 241 14.67 6.77 -10.67
CA ASN A 241 15.51 6.23 -11.71
C ASN A 241 15.21 4.74 -11.97
N PRO A 242 15.31 4.24 -13.22
CA PRO A 242 15.22 2.81 -13.50
C PRO A 242 16.28 1.96 -12.77
N ASP A 243 17.52 2.46 -12.61
CA ASP A 243 18.55 1.77 -11.83
C ASP A 243 18.68 2.39 -10.45
N VAL A 244 18.65 1.51 -9.43
CA VAL A 244 18.73 1.92 -8.03
C VAL A 244 20.03 2.69 -7.74
N LEU A 245 21.22 2.22 -8.16
CA LEU A 245 22.48 2.89 -7.81
C LEU A 245 22.72 4.18 -8.60
N ALA A 246 22.28 4.23 -9.86
CA ALA A 246 22.31 5.45 -10.66
C ALA A 246 21.37 6.51 -10.09
N GLY A 247 20.18 6.11 -9.63
CA GLY A 247 19.21 6.98 -8.99
C GLY A 247 19.62 7.50 -7.62
N ALA A 248 20.54 6.82 -6.94
CA ALA A 248 21.01 7.19 -5.62
C ALA A 248 21.83 8.50 -5.58
N LYS A 249 22.05 9.19 -6.71
CA LYS A 249 22.95 10.35 -6.81
C LYS A 249 22.14 11.64 -6.99
N TRP A 250 22.22 12.54 -6.01
CA TRP A 250 21.66 13.90 -6.07
C TRP A 250 22.38 14.83 -5.09
N ALA A 251 22.31 16.13 -5.36
CA ALA A 251 22.75 17.18 -4.44
C ALA A 251 21.61 17.61 -3.48
N ALA A 252 21.98 18.23 -2.36
CA ALA A 252 21.00 18.80 -1.44
C ALA A 252 20.09 19.82 -2.16
N GLY A 253 18.77 19.63 -2.05
CA GLY A 253 17.78 20.51 -2.67
C GLY A 253 17.48 20.25 -4.15
N GLU A 254 18.23 19.39 -4.83
CA GLU A 254 18.01 19.03 -6.24
C GLU A 254 16.68 18.27 -6.47
N PRO A 255 16.33 17.24 -5.67
CA PRO A 255 15.05 16.56 -5.84
C PRO A 255 13.86 17.52 -5.68
N PRO A 256 12.89 17.56 -6.62
CA PRO A 256 11.71 18.42 -6.52
C PRO A 256 10.85 18.12 -5.31
N MET A 257 10.09 19.11 -4.84
CA MET A 257 9.06 18.89 -3.83
C MET A 257 8.00 17.92 -4.33
N TRP A 258 7.36 17.21 -3.40
CA TRP A 258 6.36 16.22 -3.74
C TRP A 258 5.05 16.42 -2.99
N VAL A 259 5.06 16.17 -1.68
CA VAL A 259 3.83 16.10 -0.89
C VAL A 259 4.11 16.32 0.59
N GLY A 260 3.14 16.91 1.29
CA GLY A 260 3.12 17.08 2.75
C GLY A 260 1.75 16.76 3.32
N ALA A 261 1.58 16.96 4.62
CA ALA A 261 0.25 17.03 5.22
C ALA A 261 -0.38 18.41 4.93
N ASP A 262 -1.70 18.45 4.87
CA ASP A 262 -2.49 19.65 4.54
C ASP A 262 -3.58 19.90 5.60
N GLU A 263 -4.37 20.95 5.44
CA GLU A 263 -5.46 21.30 6.37
C GLU A 263 -6.64 20.32 6.35
N ALA A 264 -6.72 19.44 5.35
CA ALA A 264 -7.71 18.36 5.34
C ALA A 264 -7.32 17.22 6.28
N ASP A 265 -6.05 17.11 6.70
CA ASP A 265 -5.63 16.15 7.73
C ASP A 265 -6.11 16.62 9.12
N PRO A 266 -7.02 15.88 9.78
CA PRO A 266 -7.65 16.35 11.02
C PRO A 266 -6.62 16.50 12.14
N ARG A 267 -6.63 17.65 12.80
CA ARG A 267 -5.82 17.90 13.98
C ARG A 267 -6.46 17.18 15.17
N ARG A 268 -5.65 16.77 16.15
CA ARG A 268 -6.22 16.34 17.43
C ARG A 268 -6.75 17.54 18.20
N ASP A 269 -7.90 17.36 18.84
CA ASP A 269 -8.59 18.42 19.58
C ASP A 269 -7.80 18.91 20.80
N ASP A 270 -7.03 18.02 21.44
CA ASP A 270 -6.21 18.29 22.62
C ASP A 270 -4.94 19.10 22.29
N LEU A 271 -4.34 18.89 21.11
CA LEU A 271 -3.08 19.52 20.73
C LEU A 271 -3.25 20.71 19.78
N LYS A 272 -4.30 20.70 18.94
CA LYS A 272 -4.59 21.71 17.90
C LYS A 272 -3.40 22.07 16.99
N THR A 273 -2.39 21.21 16.97
CA THR A 273 -1.16 21.41 16.22
C THR A 273 -1.40 21.02 14.76
N PRO A 274 -0.96 21.83 13.78
CA PRO A 274 -1.06 21.44 12.39
C PRO A 274 -0.33 20.11 12.13
N CYS A 275 -0.96 19.22 11.37
CA CYS A 275 -0.39 17.92 11.02
C CYS A 275 0.87 18.07 10.16
N GLU A 276 1.74 17.05 10.21
CA GLU A 276 2.93 16.92 9.35
C GLU A 276 3.04 15.49 8.78
N LEU A 277 3.68 15.33 7.62
CA LEU A 277 3.86 14.02 6.98
C LEU A 277 5.14 13.33 7.48
N TYR A 278 5.00 12.43 8.45
CA TYR A 278 6.12 11.78 9.15
C TYR A 278 6.78 10.65 8.35
N ASN A 279 6.00 9.91 7.56
CA ASN A 279 6.50 8.86 6.66
C ASN A 279 5.50 8.66 5.50
N LEU A 280 5.98 8.18 4.35
CA LEU A 280 5.13 7.74 3.25
C LEU A 280 5.74 6.47 2.62
N ASP A 281 5.09 5.33 2.84
CA ASP A 281 5.42 4.08 2.15
C ASP A 281 4.47 3.89 0.98
N CYS A 282 4.99 3.41 -0.15
CA CYS A 282 4.21 3.24 -1.38
C CYS A 282 4.44 1.85 -1.99
N VAL A 283 3.42 1.33 -2.67
CA VAL A 283 3.52 0.08 -3.42
C VAL A 283 2.53 0.09 -4.60
N SER A 284 2.87 -0.59 -5.69
CA SER A 284 1.92 -0.93 -6.75
C SER A 284 0.94 -2.00 -6.27
N TYR A 285 -0.35 -1.71 -6.29
CA TYR A 285 -1.42 -2.63 -5.91
C TYR A 285 -2.53 -2.61 -6.97
N GLU A 286 -2.79 -3.77 -7.56
CA GLU A 286 -3.75 -4.00 -8.63
C GLU A 286 -3.53 -3.01 -9.78
N SER A 287 -4.43 -2.04 -9.96
CA SER A 287 -4.40 -1.07 -11.07
C SER A 287 -3.80 0.31 -10.69
N LEU A 288 -3.36 0.52 -9.45
CA LEU A 288 -2.92 1.82 -8.94
C LEU A 288 -1.79 1.74 -7.89
N THR A 289 -1.21 2.87 -7.52
CA THR A 289 -0.22 2.96 -6.44
C THR A 289 -0.94 3.31 -5.13
N LEU A 290 -0.73 2.46 -4.11
CA LEU A 290 -1.20 2.68 -2.74
C LEU A 290 -0.13 3.45 -1.96
N GLY A 291 -0.53 4.50 -1.25
CA GLY A 291 0.33 5.26 -0.33
C GLY A 291 -0.16 5.16 1.11
N LEU A 292 0.73 4.77 2.03
CA LEU A 292 0.51 4.78 3.47
C LEU A 292 1.14 6.05 4.07
N PHE A 293 0.30 7.07 4.23
CA PHE A 293 0.66 8.36 4.80
C PHE A 293 0.69 8.25 6.32
N THR A 294 1.87 8.18 6.93
CA THR A 294 2.00 8.27 8.38
C THR A 294 1.95 9.75 8.78
N ILE A 295 0.82 10.19 9.32
CA ILE A 295 0.55 11.57 9.71
C ILE A 295 0.90 11.76 11.19
N TRP A 296 1.78 12.72 11.47
CA TRP A 296 2.06 13.19 12.81
C TRP A 296 0.99 14.16 13.26
N ARG A 297 0.39 13.91 14.43
CA ARG A 297 -0.78 14.62 14.94
C ARG A 297 -0.47 15.64 16.04
N GLY A 298 0.80 16.01 16.22
CA GLY A 298 1.27 16.86 17.31
C GLY A 298 2.18 16.12 18.30
N GLN A 299 2.81 16.85 19.23
CA GLN A 299 3.65 16.28 20.28
C GLN A 299 3.06 16.60 21.66
N PRO A 300 2.44 15.63 22.36
CA PRO A 300 2.09 15.77 23.77
C PRO A 300 3.35 15.74 24.65
N LYS A 301 3.24 16.17 25.91
CA LYS A 301 4.39 16.24 26.85
C LYS A 301 4.69 14.90 27.53
N ASP A 302 3.70 14.02 27.62
CA ASP A 302 3.66 12.85 28.49
C ASP A 302 3.51 11.51 27.74
N ARG A 303 3.58 11.56 26.41
CA ARG A 303 3.46 10.40 25.52
C ARG A 303 4.39 10.55 24.32
N ALA A 304 4.83 9.43 23.77
CA ALA A 304 5.51 9.41 22.48
C ALA A 304 4.64 10.08 21.39
N LYS A 305 5.28 10.62 20.36
CA LYS A 305 4.60 11.37 19.30
C LYS A 305 3.47 10.55 18.65
N PRO A 306 2.19 10.98 18.67
CA PRO A 306 1.11 10.28 17.97
C PRO A 306 1.29 10.40 16.46
N ASN A 307 1.62 9.26 15.85
CA ASN A 307 1.61 9.06 14.41
C ASN A 307 0.55 8.03 14.07
N GLU A 308 -0.22 8.29 13.02
CA GLU A 308 -1.28 7.40 12.54
C GLU A 308 -1.11 7.15 11.05
N VAL A 309 -1.47 5.96 10.58
CA VAL A 309 -1.41 5.64 9.15
C VAL A 309 -2.74 6.01 8.50
N CYS A 310 -2.67 6.80 7.43
CA CYS A 310 -3.78 7.18 6.54
C CYS A 310 -3.51 6.67 5.12
N LEU A 311 -4.53 6.64 4.28
CA LEU A 311 -4.41 6.19 2.89
C LEU A 311 -4.33 7.35 1.89
N GLY A 312 -3.66 7.09 0.78
CA GLY A 312 -3.73 7.86 -0.45
C GLY A 312 -3.57 6.95 -1.66
N TYR A 313 -4.09 7.41 -2.80
CA TYR A 313 -4.11 6.65 -4.04
C TYR A 313 -3.52 7.49 -5.17
N SER A 314 -2.70 6.88 -6.01
CA SER A 314 -2.17 7.53 -7.21
C SER A 314 -2.32 6.62 -8.41
N ARG A 315 -2.74 7.18 -9.55
CA ARG A 315 -2.83 6.45 -10.83
C ARG A 315 -1.68 6.72 -11.78
N ASP A 316 -0.83 7.69 -11.45
CA ASP A 316 0.35 8.07 -12.24
C ASP A 316 1.67 7.98 -11.47
N GLY A 317 1.62 7.55 -10.21
CA GLY A 317 2.78 7.40 -9.33
C GLY A 317 3.31 8.71 -8.73
N PHE A 318 2.66 9.86 -9.00
CA PHE A 318 3.12 11.17 -8.50
C PHE A 318 2.00 11.98 -7.84
N HIS A 319 0.84 12.13 -8.48
CA HIS A 319 -0.26 12.91 -7.93
C HIS A 319 -1.11 12.05 -7.00
N TRP A 320 -1.45 12.58 -5.83
CA TRP A 320 -2.16 11.85 -4.78
C TRP A 320 -3.61 12.29 -4.66
N TYR A 321 -4.53 11.32 -4.62
CA TYR A 321 -5.91 11.51 -4.19
C TYR A 321 -6.10 10.94 -2.78
N ARG A 322 -6.57 11.77 -1.84
CA ARG A 322 -6.74 11.40 -0.43
C ARG A 322 -8.16 11.80 0.04
N PRO A 323 -9.19 11.04 -0.34
CA PRO A 323 -10.58 11.42 -0.08
C PRO A 323 -11.04 11.19 1.37
N ASP A 324 -10.43 10.21 2.05
CA ASP A 324 -10.67 9.94 3.46
C ASP A 324 -9.39 10.21 4.26
N ARG A 325 -9.51 11.09 5.26
CA ARG A 325 -8.39 11.56 6.10
C ARG A 325 -8.43 10.98 7.51
N ARG A 326 -9.40 10.09 7.79
CA ARG A 326 -9.45 9.32 9.03
C ARG A 326 -8.20 8.43 9.14
N ALA A 327 -7.82 8.11 10.36
CA ALA A 327 -6.76 7.16 10.61
C ALA A 327 -7.20 5.77 10.12
N PHE A 328 -6.54 5.27 9.07
CA PHE A 328 -6.75 3.93 8.54
C PHE A 328 -6.24 2.87 9.52
N VAL A 329 -5.13 3.16 10.20
CA VAL A 329 -4.61 2.37 11.32
C VAL A 329 -4.22 3.36 12.45
N PRO A 330 -5.08 3.54 13.47
CA PRO A 330 -4.94 4.59 14.49
C PRO A 330 -4.03 4.20 15.66
N VAL A 331 -3.54 5.19 16.40
CA VAL A 331 -3.03 4.93 17.76
C VAL A 331 -4.18 4.56 18.70
N SER A 332 -3.90 3.86 19.80
CA SER A 332 -4.87 3.73 20.89
C SER A 332 -4.84 4.99 21.78
N GLU A 333 -5.99 5.49 22.23
CA GLU A 333 -6.03 6.56 23.25
C GLU A 333 -5.98 6.02 24.69
N LYS A 334 -5.92 4.71 24.88
CA LYS A 334 -5.86 4.08 26.20
C LYS A 334 -4.40 3.81 26.63
N PRO A 335 -3.93 4.42 27.73
CA PRO A 335 -2.58 4.16 28.24
C PRO A 335 -2.34 2.68 28.53
N GLY A 336 -1.15 2.19 28.17
CA GLY A 336 -0.76 0.79 28.36
C GLY A 336 -1.04 -0.11 27.16
N ASP A 337 -1.87 0.32 26.20
CA ASP A 337 -2.04 -0.40 24.94
C ASP A 337 -0.72 -0.38 24.12
N TRP A 338 -0.46 -1.46 23.39
CA TRP A 338 0.79 -1.68 22.65
C TRP A 338 1.11 -0.61 21.61
N ASN A 339 0.09 0.08 21.11
CA ASN A 339 0.14 1.12 20.10
C ASN A 339 -0.34 2.48 20.64
N TRP A 340 -0.29 2.71 21.95
CA TRP A 340 -0.63 4.00 22.53
C TRP A 340 0.26 5.10 21.93
N GLY A 341 1.58 5.05 22.07
CA GLY A 341 2.47 6.11 21.61
C GLY A 341 2.39 6.47 20.11
N ASN A 342 2.67 5.52 19.22
CA ASN A 342 3.01 5.82 17.82
C ASN A 342 2.74 4.60 16.92
N VAL A 343 2.13 4.81 15.76
CA VAL A 343 1.90 3.78 14.75
C VAL A 343 2.50 4.22 13.41
N GLN A 344 3.27 3.34 12.76
CA GLN A 344 3.87 3.58 11.44
C GLN A 344 3.82 2.33 10.57
N SER A 345 3.72 2.55 9.26
CA SER A 345 3.68 1.50 8.23
C SER A 345 4.95 0.66 8.12
N ALA A 346 4.80 -0.49 7.47
CA ALA A 346 5.88 -1.31 6.93
C ALA A 346 6.07 -1.06 5.41
N GLY A 347 7.29 -1.26 4.92
CA GLY A 347 7.60 -1.31 3.50
C GLY A 347 6.84 -2.44 2.81
N GLY A 348 6.50 -2.23 1.54
CA GLY A 348 5.60 -3.13 0.79
C GLY A 348 4.10 -2.90 1.05
N CYS A 349 3.77 -2.08 2.06
CA CYS A 349 2.42 -1.62 2.48
C CYS A 349 1.43 -2.71 2.89
N CYS A 350 1.10 -3.66 2.01
CA CYS A 350 0.15 -4.73 2.29
C CYS A 350 0.47 -6.04 1.58
N LEU A 351 -0.01 -7.14 2.16
CA LEU A 351 0.05 -8.47 1.58
C LEU A 351 -1.36 -8.98 1.26
N VAL A 352 -1.49 -9.71 0.16
CA VAL A 352 -2.75 -10.32 -0.27
C VAL A 352 -2.86 -11.73 0.32
N VAL A 353 -3.71 -11.88 1.33
CA VAL A 353 -3.81 -13.10 2.13
C VAL A 353 -5.23 -13.66 1.97
N GLY A 354 -5.43 -14.44 0.91
CA GLY A 354 -6.75 -14.95 0.52
C GLY A 354 -7.71 -13.82 0.15
N ASP A 355 -8.79 -13.70 0.92
CA ASP A 355 -9.83 -12.67 0.79
C ASP A 355 -9.53 -11.37 1.57
N LYS A 356 -8.32 -11.26 2.14
CA LYS A 356 -7.89 -10.16 3.02
C LYS A 356 -6.62 -9.48 2.53
N LEU A 357 -6.43 -8.25 3.01
CA LEU A 357 -5.17 -7.52 3.00
C LEU A 357 -4.62 -7.44 4.42
N TYR A 358 -3.34 -7.78 4.57
CA TYR A 358 -2.61 -7.67 5.83
C TYR A 358 -1.71 -6.43 5.79
N PHE A 359 -1.87 -5.55 6.77
CA PHE A 359 -1.08 -4.32 6.94
C PHE A 359 -0.30 -4.40 8.25
N TYR A 360 1.02 -4.56 8.16
CA TYR A 360 1.88 -4.56 9.34
C TYR A 360 2.26 -3.13 9.73
N VAL A 361 2.26 -2.86 11.03
CA VAL A 361 2.59 -1.55 11.59
C VAL A 361 3.41 -1.67 12.88
N SER A 362 4.28 -0.72 13.16
CA SER A 362 4.83 -0.55 14.51
C SER A 362 3.75 -0.08 15.48
N GLY A 363 3.94 -0.39 16.76
CA GLY A 363 3.29 0.25 17.88
C GLY A 363 4.30 0.53 18.98
N ARG A 364 4.11 1.64 19.69
CA ARG A 364 4.88 2.00 20.90
C ARG A 364 3.93 2.04 22.09
N THR A 365 4.24 1.38 23.19
CA THR A 365 3.41 1.44 24.40
C THR A 365 3.49 2.79 25.12
N GLY A 366 4.55 3.57 24.85
CA GLY A 366 4.96 4.68 25.71
C GLY A 366 5.35 4.21 27.12
N VAL A 367 5.55 5.17 28.02
CA VAL A 367 5.85 4.91 29.45
C VAL A 367 4.84 5.64 30.34
N PRO A 368 3.60 5.11 30.47
CA PRO A 368 2.52 5.77 31.18
C PRO A 368 2.90 6.17 32.63
N GLY A 369 2.43 7.35 33.05
CA GLY A 369 2.65 7.86 34.42
C GLY A 369 4.04 8.41 34.70
N LYS A 370 4.95 8.44 33.72
CA LYS A 370 6.31 9.00 33.87
C LYS A 370 6.50 10.40 33.28
N GLY A 371 5.47 10.97 32.64
CA GLY A 371 5.54 12.33 32.08
C GLY A 371 6.65 12.50 31.04
N THR A 372 6.86 11.49 30.19
CA THR A 372 7.96 11.40 29.23
C THR A 372 7.46 11.06 27.83
N THR A 373 8.22 11.48 26.82
CA THR A 373 7.98 11.14 25.41
C THR A 373 8.66 9.84 24.98
N GLY A 374 9.26 9.11 25.93
CA GLY A 374 9.91 7.82 25.70
C GLY A 374 8.99 6.80 25.04
N SER A 375 9.56 5.99 24.14
CA SER A 375 8.80 5.03 23.32
C SER A 375 8.21 3.88 24.12
N GLY A 376 8.83 3.51 25.25
CA GLY A 376 8.52 2.25 25.95
C GLY A 376 8.76 1.04 25.06
N THR A 377 8.02 -0.04 25.31
CA THR A 377 8.08 -1.25 24.49
C THR A 377 7.55 -0.96 23.09
N SER A 378 8.35 -1.31 22.08
CA SER A 378 8.01 -1.17 20.67
C SER A 378 7.81 -2.55 20.04
N SER A 379 6.70 -2.74 19.34
CA SER A 379 6.24 -4.04 18.83
C SER A 379 5.68 -3.92 17.41
N THR A 380 5.51 -5.04 16.71
CA THR A 380 4.79 -5.09 15.43
C THR A 380 3.36 -5.60 15.64
N GLY A 381 2.40 -4.84 15.15
CA GLY A 381 1.02 -5.27 15.02
C GLY A 381 0.60 -5.50 13.57
N LEU A 382 -0.60 -6.05 13.42
CA LEU A 382 -1.25 -6.37 12.15
C LEU A 382 -2.66 -5.77 12.13
N ALA A 383 -2.96 -5.00 11.10
CA ALA A 383 -4.32 -4.57 10.76
C ALA A 383 -4.79 -5.30 9.50
N ILE A 384 -6.08 -5.61 9.43
CA ILE A 384 -6.68 -6.44 8.39
C ILE A 384 -7.81 -5.66 7.72
N LEU A 385 -7.85 -5.73 6.38
CA LEU A 385 -8.98 -5.28 5.58
C LEU A 385 -9.42 -6.41 4.66
N ARG A 386 -10.67 -6.39 4.21
CA ARG A 386 -11.11 -7.15 3.02
C ARG A 386 -10.21 -6.83 1.81
N ARG A 387 -9.91 -7.80 0.94
CA ARG A 387 -9.24 -7.56 -0.36
C ARG A 387 -10.05 -6.54 -1.17
N ASP A 388 -9.37 -5.51 -1.66
CA ASP A 388 -9.97 -4.34 -2.34
C ASP A 388 -10.95 -3.51 -1.49
N GLY A 389 -11.01 -3.75 -0.18
CA GLY A 389 -12.02 -3.21 0.72
C GLY A 389 -11.89 -1.71 1.01
N PHE A 390 -10.99 -0.97 0.33
CA PHE A 390 -10.71 0.44 0.61
C PHE A 390 -11.93 1.34 0.44
N ALA A 391 -12.71 1.09 -0.61
CA ALA A 391 -13.95 1.80 -0.91
C ALA A 391 -14.97 0.86 -1.53
N SER A 392 -16.25 1.12 -1.29
CA SER A 392 -17.36 0.42 -1.94
C SER A 392 -18.41 1.38 -2.46
N MET A 393 -19.07 0.99 -3.54
CA MET A 393 -20.25 1.64 -4.10
C MET A 393 -21.49 0.86 -3.64
N ALA A 394 -22.31 1.47 -2.78
CA ALA A 394 -23.38 0.80 -2.07
C ALA A 394 -24.78 1.22 -2.53
N ALA A 395 -25.74 0.28 -2.48
CA ALA A 395 -27.18 0.54 -2.56
C ALA A 395 -27.89 -0.10 -1.37
N GLY A 396 -28.92 0.56 -0.86
CA GLY A 396 -29.88 -0.03 0.09
C GLY A 396 -30.98 -0.80 -0.63
N ASN A 397 -32.17 -0.84 -0.04
CA ASN A 397 -33.34 -1.52 -0.63
C ASN A 397 -33.81 -0.91 -1.96
N THR A 398 -33.53 0.37 -2.18
CA THR A 398 -33.76 1.03 -3.47
C THR A 398 -32.61 0.70 -4.41
N ALA A 399 -32.96 0.11 -5.56
CA ALA A 399 -31.98 -0.22 -6.59
C ALA A 399 -31.23 1.03 -7.07
N GLY A 400 -29.92 0.91 -7.27
CA GLY A 400 -29.06 1.93 -7.83
C GLY A 400 -28.20 1.41 -8.97
N THR A 401 -27.51 2.32 -9.66
CA THR A 401 -26.65 1.98 -10.80
C THR A 401 -25.31 2.68 -10.75
N LEU A 402 -24.32 2.06 -11.38
CA LEU A 402 -23.02 2.67 -11.67
C LEU A 402 -22.65 2.36 -13.10
N THR A 403 -22.44 3.40 -13.90
CA THR A 403 -21.95 3.30 -15.27
C THR A 403 -20.50 3.75 -15.32
N THR A 404 -19.63 2.92 -15.89
CA THR A 404 -18.23 3.27 -16.07
C THR A 404 -18.07 4.32 -17.17
N ARG A 405 -16.95 5.05 -17.16
CA ARG A 405 -16.43 5.72 -18.35
C ARG A 405 -16.17 4.69 -19.46
N PRO A 406 -15.98 5.13 -20.73
CA PRO A 406 -15.57 4.22 -21.79
C PRO A 406 -14.27 3.49 -21.44
N VAL A 407 -14.30 2.17 -21.52
CA VAL A 407 -13.18 1.27 -21.25
C VAL A 407 -12.87 0.42 -22.47
N ARG A 408 -11.66 -0.14 -22.49
CA ARG A 408 -11.22 -1.19 -23.41
C ARG A 408 -10.42 -2.25 -22.67
N PHE A 409 -10.45 -3.47 -23.15
CA PHE A 409 -9.77 -4.62 -22.57
C PHE A 409 -9.51 -5.70 -23.61
N THR A 410 -8.72 -6.71 -23.22
CA THR A 410 -8.32 -7.86 -24.04
C THR A 410 -8.82 -9.19 -23.48
N GLY A 411 -9.23 -9.25 -22.21
CA GLY A 411 -9.74 -10.47 -21.59
C GLY A 411 -11.19 -10.80 -21.94
N ASP A 412 -11.61 -12.00 -21.53
CA ASP A 412 -12.90 -12.59 -21.93
C ASP A 412 -13.89 -12.70 -20.75
N HIS A 413 -13.47 -12.54 -19.50
CA HIS A 413 -14.32 -12.86 -18.35
C HIS A 413 -14.42 -11.67 -17.38
N LEU A 414 -15.63 -11.10 -17.23
CA LEU A 414 -15.88 -10.05 -16.23
C LEU A 414 -16.03 -10.64 -14.83
N PHE A 415 -15.33 -10.05 -13.86
CA PHE A 415 -15.41 -10.39 -12.45
C PHE A 415 -15.70 -9.14 -11.59
N VAL A 416 -16.27 -9.39 -10.42
CA VAL A 416 -16.57 -8.39 -9.40
C VAL A 416 -16.17 -8.89 -8.01
N ASN A 417 -15.78 -7.95 -7.15
CA ASN A 417 -15.71 -8.10 -5.70
C ASN A 417 -16.91 -7.41 -5.08
N ALA A 418 -17.81 -8.17 -4.44
CA ALA A 418 -19.06 -7.63 -3.94
C ALA A 418 -19.61 -8.40 -2.72
N VAL A 419 -20.37 -7.68 -1.90
CA VAL A 419 -21.24 -8.24 -0.85
C VAL A 419 -22.67 -7.87 -1.22
N VAL A 420 -23.51 -8.87 -1.52
CA VAL A 420 -24.84 -8.63 -2.09
C VAL A 420 -25.89 -9.49 -1.39
N LYS A 421 -26.82 -8.86 -0.68
CA LYS A 421 -28.00 -9.50 -0.10
C LYS A 421 -29.18 -9.49 -1.08
N GLY A 422 -29.37 -8.36 -1.76
CA GLY A 422 -30.31 -8.21 -2.86
C GLY A 422 -29.75 -8.83 -4.14
N GLU A 423 -29.57 -8.03 -5.18
CA GLU A 423 -29.06 -8.52 -6.48
C GLU A 423 -28.05 -7.56 -7.08
N LEU A 424 -27.03 -8.13 -7.73
CA LEU A 424 -26.12 -7.44 -8.61
C LEU A 424 -26.21 -8.05 -10.01
N CYS A 425 -26.51 -7.22 -11.01
CA CYS A 425 -26.43 -7.56 -12.42
C CYS A 425 -25.55 -6.55 -13.15
N ALA A 426 -24.99 -6.93 -14.30
CA ALA A 426 -24.27 -6.02 -15.18
C ALA A 426 -24.81 -6.08 -16.62
N GLU A 427 -24.66 -4.98 -17.34
CA GLU A 427 -24.87 -4.90 -18.78
C GLU A 427 -23.72 -4.16 -19.46
N VAL A 428 -23.52 -4.45 -20.74
CA VAL A 428 -22.50 -3.81 -21.58
C VAL A 428 -23.17 -2.83 -22.52
N ILE A 429 -22.65 -1.61 -22.56
CA ILE A 429 -23.09 -0.54 -23.45
C ILE A 429 -21.99 -0.31 -24.48
N GLY A 430 -22.34 -0.37 -25.76
CA GLY A 430 -21.42 -0.14 -26.88
C GLY A 430 -21.05 1.32 -27.04
N GLY A 431 -20.05 1.60 -27.89
CA GLY A 431 -19.64 2.97 -28.22
C GLY A 431 -20.73 3.84 -28.87
N ASP A 432 -21.79 3.22 -29.40
CA ASP A 432 -22.99 3.89 -29.94
C ASP A 432 -24.04 4.21 -28.86
N GLY A 433 -23.77 3.89 -27.59
CA GLY A 433 -24.68 4.10 -26.46
C GLY A 433 -25.78 3.05 -26.33
N LYS A 434 -25.81 2.01 -27.18
CA LYS A 434 -26.81 0.94 -27.08
C LYS A 434 -26.30 -0.21 -26.24
N VAL A 435 -27.22 -0.90 -25.57
CA VAL A 435 -26.89 -2.15 -24.88
C VAL A 435 -26.50 -3.21 -25.92
N VAL A 436 -25.41 -3.94 -25.66
CA VAL A 436 -24.88 -4.96 -26.56
C VAL A 436 -25.52 -6.31 -26.23
N GLU A 437 -26.22 -6.94 -27.19
CA GLU A 437 -26.70 -8.31 -27.04
C GLU A 437 -25.54 -9.32 -27.18
N PRO A 438 -25.51 -10.41 -26.39
CA PRO A 438 -26.50 -10.81 -25.38
C PRO A 438 -26.23 -10.23 -23.98
N PHE A 439 -25.29 -9.29 -23.82
CA PHE A 439 -24.79 -8.75 -22.55
C PHE A 439 -25.72 -7.72 -21.88
N THR A 440 -27.00 -8.05 -21.78
CA THR A 440 -28.04 -7.18 -21.22
C THR A 440 -28.30 -7.49 -19.75
N ARG A 441 -28.90 -6.54 -19.01
CA ARG A 441 -29.35 -6.80 -17.63
C ARG A 441 -30.31 -7.99 -17.54
N ALA A 442 -31.21 -8.14 -18.50
CA ALA A 442 -32.20 -9.21 -18.51
C ALA A 442 -31.57 -10.61 -18.70
N ASN A 443 -30.48 -10.67 -19.47
CA ASN A 443 -29.72 -11.90 -19.66
C ASN A 443 -28.71 -12.16 -18.53
N CYS A 444 -28.30 -11.13 -17.77
CA CYS A 444 -27.38 -11.29 -16.66
C CYS A 444 -27.96 -12.22 -15.58
N LYS A 445 -27.18 -13.21 -15.16
CA LYS A 445 -27.50 -14.06 -14.01
C LYS A 445 -27.24 -13.26 -12.73
N PRO A 446 -28.23 -13.06 -11.84
CA PRO A 446 -28.05 -12.27 -10.63
C PRO A 446 -26.95 -12.83 -9.72
N ILE A 447 -26.09 -11.94 -9.21
CA ILE A 447 -25.07 -12.24 -8.21
C ILE A 447 -25.61 -11.92 -6.83
N ARG A 448 -25.37 -12.85 -5.88
CA ARG A 448 -25.70 -12.76 -4.45
C ARG A 448 -24.57 -13.35 -3.63
N GLY A 449 -24.48 -12.99 -2.35
CA GLY A 449 -23.50 -13.46 -1.38
C GLY A 449 -22.31 -12.51 -1.19
N ASP A 450 -21.33 -12.96 -0.41
CA ASP A 450 -20.04 -12.29 -0.20
C ASP A 450 -18.96 -13.02 -1.01
N SER A 451 -18.33 -12.34 -1.95
CA SER A 451 -17.21 -12.90 -2.72
C SER A 451 -16.26 -11.81 -3.16
N THR A 452 -14.96 -12.09 -3.06
CA THR A 452 -13.93 -11.20 -3.61
C THR A 452 -13.62 -11.47 -5.08
N ILE A 453 -14.20 -12.51 -5.69
CA ILE A 453 -13.89 -12.97 -7.05
C ILE A 453 -15.07 -13.71 -7.71
N LYS A 454 -16.17 -12.98 -7.92
CA LYS A 454 -17.36 -13.51 -8.57
C LYS A 454 -17.39 -13.19 -10.05
N GLN A 455 -17.49 -14.22 -10.90
CA GLN A 455 -17.67 -14.04 -12.34
C GLN A 455 -19.09 -13.56 -12.63
N VAL A 456 -19.22 -12.58 -13.52
CA VAL A 456 -20.48 -12.14 -14.10
C VAL A 456 -20.78 -12.99 -15.33
N GLN A 457 -22.03 -13.45 -15.45
CA GLN A 457 -22.44 -14.36 -16.52
C GLN A 457 -23.78 -13.92 -17.12
N TRP A 458 -23.93 -14.12 -18.42
CA TRP A 458 -25.16 -13.83 -19.16
C TRP A 458 -25.72 -15.10 -19.78
N LYS A 459 -27.04 -15.15 -19.97
CA LYS A 459 -27.70 -16.16 -20.81
C LYS A 459 -27.39 -15.83 -22.28
N GLY A 460 -27.07 -16.84 -23.08
CA GLY A 460 -26.79 -16.67 -24.51
C GLY A 460 -25.34 -16.30 -24.86
N ALA A 461 -24.46 -16.12 -23.87
CA ALA A 461 -23.01 -16.01 -24.07
C ALA A 461 -22.24 -16.79 -23.00
N ASN A 462 -21.13 -17.40 -23.38
CA ASN A 462 -20.23 -18.07 -22.45
C ASN A 462 -19.31 -17.08 -21.73
N ASP A 463 -18.94 -15.99 -22.40
CA ASP A 463 -17.94 -15.01 -22.01
C ASP A 463 -18.08 -13.73 -22.85
N LEU A 464 -17.13 -12.80 -22.71
CA LEU A 464 -17.06 -11.53 -23.40
C LEU A 464 -16.23 -11.58 -24.70
N SER A 465 -15.82 -12.75 -25.22
CA SER A 465 -14.85 -12.90 -26.33
C SER A 465 -15.20 -12.15 -27.64
N SER A 466 -16.43 -11.66 -27.79
CA SER A 466 -16.85 -10.81 -28.91
C SER A 466 -16.57 -9.30 -28.71
N LEU A 467 -16.09 -8.90 -27.53
CA LEU A 467 -15.88 -7.51 -27.10
C LEU A 467 -14.42 -7.02 -27.01
N PRO A 468 -13.36 -7.85 -26.96
CA PRO A 468 -11.98 -7.37 -26.89
C PRO A 468 -11.69 -6.27 -27.91
N HIS A 469 -10.91 -5.28 -27.48
CA HIS A 469 -10.54 -4.06 -28.21
C HIS A 469 -11.67 -3.11 -28.60
N LYS A 470 -12.94 -3.45 -28.35
CA LYS A 470 -14.06 -2.51 -28.53
C LYS A 470 -14.13 -1.54 -27.36
N THR A 471 -14.49 -0.30 -27.68
CA THR A 471 -14.84 0.69 -26.66
C THR A 471 -16.24 0.39 -26.14
N VAL A 472 -16.36 0.10 -24.85
CA VAL A 472 -17.63 -0.21 -24.18
C VAL A 472 -17.71 0.49 -22.82
N LYS A 473 -18.88 0.47 -22.20
CA LYS A 473 -19.08 0.80 -20.78
C LYS A 473 -19.72 -0.39 -20.09
N PHE A 474 -19.40 -0.60 -18.82
CA PHE A 474 -20.16 -1.49 -17.97
C PHE A 474 -21.15 -0.68 -17.15
N ARG A 475 -22.41 -1.12 -17.10
CA ARG A 475 -23.38 -0.63 -16.13
C ARG A 475 -23.73 -1.73 -15.14
N PHE A 476 -23.45 -1.47 -13.87
CA PHE A 476 -23.82 -2.33 -12.75
C PHE A 476 -25.15 -1.85 -12.17
N HIS A 477 -26.05 -2.79 -11.90
CA HIS A 477 -27.34 -2.58 -11.24
C HIS A 477 -27.30 -3.31 -9.90
N LEU A 478 -27.48 -2.59 -8.80
CA LEU A 478 -27.28 -3.12 -7.45
C LEU A 478 -28.45 -2.78 -6.54
N THR A 479 -28.92 -3.77 -5.78
CA THR A 479 -29.88 -3.61 -4.69
C THR A 479 -29.37 -4.33 -3.46
N ASP A 480 -29.47 -3.70 -2.29
CA ASP A 480 -29.05 -4.20 -0.97
C ASP A 480 -27.67 -4.88 -1.01
N GLY A 481 -26.63 -4.08 -1.23
CA GLY A 481 -25.27 -4.58 -1.36
C GLY A 481 -24.21 -3.51 -1.56
N GLN A 482 -22.97 -3.97 -1.70
CA GLN A 482 -21.75 -3.18 -1.84
C GLN A 482 -20.87 -3.78 -2.93
N LEU A 483 -20.50 -2.96 -3.92
CA LEU A 483 -19.56 -3.30 -4.99
C LEU A 483 -18.20 -2.65 -4.70
N TYR A 484 -17.13 -3.44 -4.57
CA TYR A 484 -15.79 -2.98 -4.17
C TYR A 484 -14.83 -2.79 -5.36
N SER A 485 -14.88 -3.70 -6.34
CA SER A 485 -14.04 -3.64 -7.54
C SER A 485 -14.63 -4.48 -8.67
N PHE A 486 -14.14 -4.27 -9.90
CA PHE A 486 -14.41 -5.11 -11.07
C PHE A 486 -13.16 -5.28 -11.94
N TRP A 487 -13.10 -6.30 -12.79
CA TRP A 487 -12.03 -6.45 -13.79
C TRP A 487 -12.42 -7.44 -14.88
N VAL A 488 -11.70 -7.41 -16.00
CA VAL A 488 -11.85 -8.40 -17.06
C VAL A 488 -10.58 -9.25 -17.11
N SER A 489 -10.72 -10.54 -16.90
CA SER A 489 -9.64 -11.52 -16.90
C SER A 489 -9.61 -12.26 -18.25
N PRO A 490 -8.44 -12.58 -18.81
CA PRO A 490 -8.34 -13.51 -19.93
C PRO A 490 -8.69 -14.95 -19.52
N GLU A 491 -8.62 -15.30 -18.24
CA GLU A 491 -8.87 -16.66 -17.74
C GLU A 491 -10.13 -16.77 -16.89
N ALA A 492 -10.79 -17.95 -16.96
CA ALA A 492 -11.93 -18.27 -16.10
C ALA A 492 -11.56 -18.38 -14.60
N SER A 493 -10.27 -18.41 -14.26
CA SER A 493 -9.77 -18.36 -12.89
C SER A 493 -10.05 -17.01 -12.22
N GLY A 494 -10.20 -15.94 -13.01
CA GLY A 494 -10.35 -14.57 -12.54
C GLY A 494 -9.04 -13.92 -12.10
N ALA A 495 -7.89 -14.41 -12.57
CA ALA A 495 -6.60 -13.74 -12.39
C ALA A 495 -6.71 -12.28 -12.84
N SER A 496 -6.33 -11.34 -11.97
CA SER A 496 -6.49 -9.91 -12.28
C SER A 496 -5.35 -9.35 -13.12
N HIS A 497 -4.21 -10.04 -13.19
CA HIS A 497 -2.96 -9.55 -13.78
C HIS A 497 -2.48 -8.21 -13.20
N GLY A 498 -3.00 -7.85 -12.02
CA GLY A 498 -2.60 -6.68 -11.26
C GLY A 498 -1.48 -6.99 -10.29
N TYR A 499 -0.77 -5.96 -9.85
CA TYR A 499 0.30 -6.13 -8.88
C TYR A 499 -0.24 -6.53 -7.51
N VAL A 500 0.41 -7.48 -6.83
CA VAL A 500 -0.04 -8.02 -5.53
C VAL A 500 0.69 -7.38 -4.35
N ALA A 501 1.15 -6.13 -4.50
CA ALA A 501 1.91 -5.40 -3.49
C ALA A 501 3.10 -6.21 -2.94
N ALA A 502 3.14 -6.48 -1.63
CA ALA A 502 4.19 -7.29 -1.01
C ALA A 502 4.04 -8.81 -1.21
N GLY A 503 3.14 -9.23 -2.10
CA GLY A 503 2.88 -10.62 -2.44
C GLY A 503 1.85 -11.26 -1.51
N GLY A 504 1.78 -12.59 -1.58
CA GLY A 504 0.91 -13.39 -0.73
C GLY A 504 0.94 -14.88 -1.07
N PRO A 505 0.40 -15.74 -0.18
CA PRO A 505 0.33 -17.16 -0.44
C PRO A 505 -0.39 -17.49 -1.76
N GLY A 506 0.21 -18.39 -2.54
CA GLY A 506 -0.35 -18.86 -3.82
C GLY A 506 0.04 -18.02 -5.05
N PHE A 507 0.61 -16.83 -4.89
CA PHE A 507 1.18 -16.08 -6.01
C PHE A 507 2.57 -16.61 -6.35
N THR A 508 2.92 -16.58 -7.64
CA THR A 508 4.22 -17.04 -8.18
C THR A 508 5.17 -15.89 -8.53
N GLY A 509 4.69 -14.65 -8.47
CA GLY A 509 5.41 -13.46 -8.89
C GLY A 509 4.74 -12.17 -8.38
N PRO A 510 5.14 -11.01 -8.92
CA PRO A 510 4.65 -9.71 -8.45
C PRO A 510 3.22 -9.38 -8.90
N THR A 511 2.61 -10.21 -9.75
CA THR A 511 1.26 -10.01 -10.30
C THR A 511 0.36 -11.23 -10.11
N ASP A 512 -0.96 -11.01 -10.00
CA ASP A 512 -1.97 -12.07 -9.88
C ASP A 512 -2.20 -12.77 -11.23
N THR A 513 -1.50 -13.88 -11.46
CA THR A 513 -1.64 -14.76 -12.64
C THR A 513 -2.46 -16.02 -12.36
N VAL A 514 -3.03 -16.14 -11.15
CA VAL A 514 -3.58 -17.40 -10.61
C VAL A 514 -5.06 -17.32 -10.25
N GLY A 515 -5.59 -16.14 -9.91
CA GLY A 515 -7.00 -15.94 -9.60
C GLY A 515 -7.47 -16.73 -8.37
N ARG A 516 -8.64 -17.39 -8.46
CA ARG A 516 -9.27 -18.13 -7.35
C ARG A 516 -8.39 -19.18 -6.65
N GLN A 517 -7.33 -19.63 -7.30
CA GLN A 517 -6.42 -20.63 -6.71
C GLN A 517 -5.73 -20.10 -5.44
N THR A 518 -5.54 -18.78 -5.29
CA THR A 518 -4.98 -18.18 -4.06
C THR A 518 -5.90 -18.29 -2.85
N GLU A 519 -7.23 -18.26 -3.03
CA GLU A 519 -8.18 -18.45 -1.93
C GLU A 519 -8.16 -19.90 -1.41
N SER A 520 -7.78 -20.86 -2.26
CA SER A 520 -7.76 -22.29 -1.97
C SER A 520 -6.52 -22.71 -1.15
N ALA A 521 -5.38 -22.06 -1.38
CA ALA A 521 -4.10 -22.36 -0.74
C ALA A 521 -4.09 -22.11 0.78
N GLN A 522 -5.02 -21.29 1.30
CA GLN A 522 -5.18 -21.09 2.74
C GLN A 522 -6.04 -22.15 3.43
N ALA A 523 -6.93 -22.85 2.72
CA ALA A 523 -7.78 -23.88 3.33
C ALA A 523 -6.98 -25.12 3.72
N THR A 524 -5.77 -25.29 3.18
CA THR A 524 -4.85 -26.41 3.44
C THR A 524 -3.74 -26.06 4.44
N SER A 525 -3.66 -24.81 4.91
CA SER A 525 -2.62 -24.35 5.86
C SER A 525 -3.16 -24.01 7.26
N ARG A 526 -4.41 -24.37 7.57
CA ARG A 526 -5.04 -24.19 8.89
C ARG A 526 -4.94 -25.45 9.74
#